data_AF-A0A2A7TZM2-F1
#
_entry.id   AF-A0A2A7TZM2-F1
#
_cell.length_a   1.000
_cell.length_b   1.000
_cell.length_c   1.000
_cell.angle_alpha   90.00
_cell.angle_beta   90.00
_cell.angle_gamma   90.00
#
_symmetry.space_group_name_H-M   'P 1'
#
loop_
_entity.id
_entity.type
_entity.pdbx_description
1 polymer ?
#
loop_
_entity_poly.entity_id
_entity_poly.type
_entity_poly.pdbx_seq_one_letter_code
_entity_poly.pdbx_strand_id
1 'polypeptide(L)'
;MVLRRLSWMVGSGAWLMPWVLLLWQWLETGRYQAALSAQAYRSWQMTVLLADAAFAGLLSLLALLVGALALARSTPESVRPGQRMVELVVLALPLLFAMFVAGLFWLHG
;
A
#
# COMPACT_ATOMS: atom_id res chain seq x y z
N MET A 1 -6.96 -18.59 -13.15
CA MET A 1 -5.53 -18.25 -12.89
C MET A 1 -5.18 -16.79 -13.17
N VAL A 2 -5.72 -16.16 -14.24
CA VAL A 2 -5.41 -14.76 -14.60
C VAL A 2 -5.70 -13.75 -13.48
N LEU A 3 -6.88 -13.80 -12.85
CA LEU A 3 -7.24 -12.90 -11.75
C LEU A 3 -6.29 -12.98 -10.55
N ARG A 4 -5.81 -14.19 -10.22
CA ARG A 4 -4.82 -14.38 -9.14
C ARG A 4 -3.49 -13.69 -9.48
N ARG A 5 -3.02 -13.80 -10.72
CA ARG A 5 -1.79 -13.12 -11.17
C ARG A 5 -1.97 -11.60 -11.12
N LEU A 6 -3.12 -11.10 -11.57
CA LEU A 6 -3.44 -9.68 -11.52
C LEU A 6 -3.47 -9.15 -10.08
N SER A 7 -4.12 -9.87 -9.16
CA SER A 7 -4.13 -9.55 -7.73
C SER A 7 -2.71 -9.44 -7.16
N TRP A 8 -1.83 -10.40 -7.48
CA TRP A 8 -0.43 -10.34 -7.07
C TRP A 8 0.35 -9.20 -7.72
N MET A 9 0.14 -8.91 -9.01
CA MET A 9 0.81 -7.79 -9.68
C MET A 9 0.43 -6.45 -9.02
N VAL A 10 -0.85 -6.23 -8.77
CA VAL A 10 -1.34 -5.02 -8.09
C VAL A 10 -0.84 -4.99 -6.64
N GLY A 11 -0.84 -6.13 -5.95
CA GLY A 11 -0.32 -6.27 -4.60
C GLY A 11 1.16 -5.93 -4.49
N SER A 12 2.00 -6.47 -5.37
CA SER A 12 3.42 -6.10 -5.45
C SER A 12 3.60 -4.61 -5.72
N GLY A 13 2.73 -4.01 -6.54
CA GLY A 13 2.65 -2.56 -6.72
C GLY A 13 2.39 -1.83 -5.41
N ALA A 14 1.43 -2.27 -4.60
CA ALA A 14 1.14 -1.67 -3.29
C ALA A 14 2.34 -1.69 -2.34
N TRP A 15 3.20 -2.69 -2.45
CA TRP A 15 4.43 -2.80 -1.65
C TRP A 15 5.58 -1.94 -2.17
N LEU A 16 5.79 -1.91 -3.50
CA LEU A 16 6.96 -1.27 -4.11
C LEU A 16 6.75 0.21 -4.42
N MET A 17 5.54 0.58 -4.84
CA MET A 17 5.25 1.94 -5.31
C MET A 17 5.53 3.02 -4.26
N PRO A 18 5.22 2.85 -2.96
CA PRO A 18 5.54 3.86 -1.95
C PRO A 18 7.03 4.19 -1.89
N TRP A 19 7.91 3.19 -2.03
CA TRP A 19 9.35 3.41 -2.03
C TRP A 19 9.84 4.17 -3.27
N VAL A 20 9.24 3.87 -4.42
CA VAL A 20 9.56 4.56 -5.68
C VAL A 20 9.09 6.03 -5.62
N LEU A 21 7.88 6.26 -5.12
CA LEU A 21 7.31 7.60 -4.94
C LEU A 21 8.12 8.41 -3.93
N LEU A 22 8.46 7.82 -2.77
CA LEU A 22 9.29 8.45 -1.77
C LEU A 22 10.65 8.86 -2.34
N LEU A 23 11.31 7.98 -3.09
CA LEU A 23 12.60 8.27 -3.72
C LEU A 23 12.46 9.42 -4.73
N TRP A 24 11.43 9.41 -5.55
CA TRP A 24 11.18 10.47 -6.53
C TRP A 24 10.88 11.82 -5.84
N GLN A 25 9.96 11.84 -4.88
CA GLN A 25 9.60 13.04 -4.12
C GLN A 25 10.80 13.60 -3.34
N TRP A 26 11.66 12.72 -2.80
CA TRP A 26 12.90 13.12 -2.16
C TRP A 26 13.84 13.86 -3.11
N LEU A 27 14.04 13.33 -4.31
CA LEU A 27 14.90 13.93 -5.32
C LEU A 27 14.38 15.28 -5.82
N GLU A 28 13.07 15.40 -6.02
CA GLU A 28 12.43 16.63 -6.54
C GLU A 28 12.27 17.72 -5.48
N THR A 29 11.74 17.39 -4.31
CA THR A 29 11.29 18.38 -3.32
C THR A 29 11.87 18.16 -1.93
N GLY A 30 12.10 16.91 -1.51
CA GLY A 30 12.52 16.59 -0.15
C GLY A 30 13.87 17.21 0.24
N ARG A 31 14.85 17.19 -0.67
CA ARG A 31 16.17 17.80 -0.45
C ARG A 31 16.09 19.31 -0.22
N TYR A 32 15.22 20.00 -0.96
CA TYR A 32 15.02 21.44 -0.82
C TYR A 32 14.36 21.77 0.51
N GLN A 33 13.30 21.05 0.88
CA GLN A 33 12.60 21.25 2.16
C GLN A 33 13.52 20.96 3.36
N ALA A 34 14.38 19.95 3.25
CA ALA A 34 15.40 19.63 4.25
C ALA A 34 16.43 20.76 4.44
N ALA A 35 16.79 21.46 3.36
CA ALA A 35 17.73 22.59 3.41
C ALA A 35 17.10 23.88 3.96
N LEU A 36 15.79 24.07 3.81
CA LEU A 36 15.08 25.27 4.27
C LEU A 36 14.99 25.37 5.80
N SER A 37 14.41 24.37 6.44
CA SER A 37 14.30 24.31 7.91
C SER A 37 13.85 22.93 8.40
N ALA A 38 14.12 22.64 9.67
CA ALA A 38 13.66 21.41 10.30
C ALA A 38 12.12 21.31 10.38
N GLN A 39 11.40 22.43 10.38
CA GLN A 39 9.93 22.45 10.38
C GLN A 39 9.37 22.17 8.99
N ALA A 40 9.92 22.80 7.95
CA ALA A 40 9.54 22.56 6.56
C ALA A 40 9.77 21.10 6.17
N TYR A 41 10.91 20.52 6.57
CA TYR A 41 11.21 19.11 6.36
C TYR A 41 10.19 18.18 7.03
N ARG A 42 9.86 18.42 8.30
CA ARG A 42 8.87 17.60 9.03
C ARG A 42 7.48 17.69 8.40
N SER A 43 7.06 18.89 7.98
CA SER A 43 5.79 19.08 7.29
C SER A 43 5.76 18.31 5.97
N TRP A 44 6.80 18.42 5.14
CA TRP A 44 6.93 17.66 3.90
C TRP A 44 6.88 16.15 4.15
N GLN A 45 7.65 15.66 5.12
CA GLN A 45 7.73 14.23 5.44
C GLN A 45 6.36 13.67 5.85
N MET A 46 5.58 14.42 6.61
CA MET A 46 4.22 14.02 7.01
C MET A 46 3.27 13.98 5.80
N THR A 47 3.31 14.98 4.93
CA THR A 47 2.50 15.00 3.70
C THR A 47 2.84 13.81 2.78
N VAL A 48 4.14 13.53 2.61
CA VAL A 48 4.62 12.39 1.82
C VAL A 48 4.17 11.07 2.42
N LEU A 49 4.37 10.88 3.73
CA LEU A 49 3.95 9.65 4.42
C LEU A 49 2.46 9.39 4.23
N LEU A 50 1.61 10.42 4.35
CA LEU A 50 0.18 10.29 4.18
C LEU A 50 -0.20 9.95 2.73
N ALA A 51 0.39 10.65 1.76
CA ALA A 51 0.11 10.44 0.34
C ALA A 51 0.53 9.04 -0.13
N ASP A 52 1.74 8.60 0.23
CA ASP A 52 2.29 7.31 -0.17
C ASP A 52 1.54 6.17 0.52
N ALA A 53 1.20 6.32 1.81
CA ALA A 53 0.38 5.35 2.53
C ALA A 53 -1.02 5.22 1.93
N ALA A 54 -1.68 6.34 1.57
CA ALA A 54 -2.99 6.32 0.94
C ALA A 54 -2.94 5.59 -0.42
N PHE A 55 -1.91 5.85 -1.23
CA PHE A 55 -1.74 5.17 -2.52
C PHE A 55 -1.48 3.67 -2.36
N ALA A 56 -0.61 3.29 -1.41
CA ALA A 56 -0.37 1.88 -1.04
C ALA A 56 -1.66 1.18 -0.62
N GLY A 57 -2.46 1.86 0.22
CA GLY A 57 -3.73 1.34 0.72
C GLY A 57 -4.74 1.11 -0.40
N LEU A 58 -4.88 2.04 -1.35
CA LEU A 58 -5.76 1.90 -2.51
C LEU A 58 -5.36 0.70 -3.39
N LEU A 59 -4.07 0.57 -3.71
CA LEU A 59 -3.58 -0.57 -4.49
C LEU A 59 -3.79 -1.89 -3.75
N SER A 60 -3.52 -1.93 -2.44
CA SER A 60 -3.73 -3.11 -1.61
C SER A 60 -5.20 -3.51 -1.54
N LEU A 61 -6.11 -2.54 -1.41
CA LEU A 61 -7.55 -2.78 -1.47
C LEU A 61 -7.98 -3.38 -2.82
N LEU A 62 -7.49 -2.82 -3.94
CA LEU A 62 -7.76 -3.37 -5.27
C LEU A 62 -7.22 -4.80 -5.41
N ALA A 63 -5.99 -5.05 -4.95
CA ALA A 63 -5.38 -6.37 -4.98
C ALA A 63 -6.20 -7.39 -4.18
N LEU A 64 -6.69 -7.01 -3.01
CA LEU A 64 -7.58 -7.81 -2.17
C LEU A 64 -8.91 -8.12 -2.84
N LEU A 65 -9.58 -7.11 -3.41
CA LEU A 65 -10.86 -7.30 -4.09
C LEU A 65 -10.73 -8.24 -5.29
N VAL A 66 -9.68 -8.08 -6.09
CA VAL A 66 -9.38 -8.98 -7.22
C VAL A 66 -9.03 -10.39 -6.71
N GLY A 67 -8.29 -10.50 -5.61
CA GLY A 67 -7.92 -11.76 -4.98
C GLY A 67 -9.13 -12.51 -4.42
N ALA A 68 -10.02 -11.82 -3.73
CA ALA A 68 -11.27 -12.35 -3.19
C ALA A 68 -12.20 -12.79 -4.31
N LEU A 69 -12.33 -12.00 -5.39
CA LEU A 69 -13.09 -12.40 -6.58
C LEU A 69 -12.51 -13.65 -7.25
N ALA A 70 -11.17 -13.76 -7.30
CA ALA A 70 -10.50 -14.95 -7.82
C ALA A 70 -10.80 -16.20 -6.98
N LEU A 71 -10.90 -16.04 -5.66
CA LEU A 71 -11.26 -17.11 -4.73
C LEU A 71 -12.74 -17.52 -4.87
N ALA A 72 -13.64 -16.56 -4.96
CA ALA A 72 -15.07 -16.81 -5.14
C ALA A 72 -15.40 -17.57 -6.44
N ARG A 73 -14.56 -17.40 -7.47
CA ARG A 73 -14.71 -18.08 -8.77
C ARG A 73 -13.94 -19.41 -8.89
N SER A 74 -13.21 -19.83 -7.84
CA SER A 74 -12.45 -21.10 -7.89
C SER A 74 -13.28 -22.29 -7.43
N THR A 75 -13.06 -23.45 -8.06
CA THR A 75 -13.73 -24.71 -7.73
C THR A 75 -13.18 -25.30 -6.43
N PRO A 76 -14.03 -25.89 -5.54
CA PRO A 76 -13.62 -26.34 -4.21
C PRO A 76 -12.42 -27.29 -4.17
N GLU A 77 -12.34 -28.23 -5.13
CA GLU A 77 -11.25 -29.21 -5.22
C GLU A 77 -9.88 -28.60 -5.53
N SER A 78 -9.85 -27.40 -6.11
CA SER A 78 -8.61 -26.70 -6.49
C SER A 78 -8.09 -25.74 -5.41
N VAL A 79 -8.86 -25.56 -4.33
CA VAL A 79 -8.60 -24.52 -3.33
C VAL A 79 -7.82 -25.13 -2.15
N ARG A 80 -6.61 -24.63 -1.91
CA ARG A 80 -5.89 -24.83 -0.66
C ARG A 80 -6.23 -23.67 0.29
N PRO A 81 -7.23 -23.82 1.18
CA PRO A 81 -7.83 -22.69 1.90
C PRO A 81 -6.81 -21.93 2.74
N GLY A 82 -5.94 -22.64 3.47
CA GLY A 82 -4.91 -22.01 4.30
C GLY A 82 -3.94 -21.15 3.49
N GLN A 83 -3.48 -21.64 2.33
CA GLN A 83 -2.60 -20.85 1.47
C GLN A 83 -3.31 -19.57 0.99
N ARG A 84 -4.58 -19.66 0.59
CA ARG A 84 -5.35 -18.51 0.11
C ARG A 84 -5.62 -17.45 1.17
N MET A 85 -5.85 -17.87 2.40
CA MET A 85 -5.97 -16.93 3.52
C MET A 85 -4.65 -16.18 3.74
N VAL A 86 -3.51 -16.88 3.69
CA VAL A 86 -2.19 -16.25 3.79
C VAL A 86 -1.95 -15.26 2.64
N GLU A 87 -2.30 -15.62 1.39
CA GLU A 87 -2.18 -14.70 0.25
C GLU A 87 -2.96 -13.41 0.50
N LEU A 88 -4.23 -13.51 0.92
CA LEU A 88 -5.07 -12.35 1.18
C LEU A 88 -4.53 -11.52 2.36
N VAL A 89 -4.05 -12.14 3.42
CA VAL A 89 -3.44 -11.42 4.55
C VAL A 89 -2.21 -10.62 4.09
N VAL A 90 -1.32 -11.23 3.30
CA VAL A 90 -0.13 -10.55 2.77
C VAL A 90 -0.52 -9.37 1.87
N LEU A 91 -1.55 -9.53 1.04
CA LEU A 91 -2.08 -8.46 0.20
C LEU A 91 -2.73 -7.34 1.00
N ALA A 92 -3.24 -7.62 2.20
CA ALA A 92 -3.88 -6.64 3.10
C ALA A 92 -2.91 -5.80 3.91
N LEU A 93 -1.67 -6.26 4.11
CA LEU A 93 -0.71 -5.58 4.99
C LEU A 93 -0.49 -4.10 4.64
N PRO A 94 -0.32 -3.69 3.36
CA PRO A 94 -0.17 -2.27 3.04
C PRO A 94 -1.43 -1.45 3.35
N LEU A 95 -2.63 -2.02 3.17
CA LEU A 95 -3.88 -1.37 3.56
C LEU A 95 -3.99 -1.20 5.08
N LEU A 96 -3.65 -2.23 5.87
CA LEU A 96 -3.65 -2.15 7.32
C LEU A 96 -2.66 -1.08 7.82
N PHE A 97 -1.48 -1.02 7.22
CA PHE A 97 -0.50 0.03 7.50
C PHE A 97 -1.03 1.42 7.11
N ALA A 98 -1.67 1.55 5.95
CA ALA A 98 -2.27 2.81 5.51
C ALA A 98 -3.36 3.30 6.47
N MET A 99 -4.23 2.41 6.95
CA MET A 99 -5.25 2.73 7.94
C MET A 99 -4.64 3.14 9.28
N PHE A 100 -3.55 2.48 9.70
CA PHE A 100 -2.82 2.86 10.91
C PHE A 100 -2.23 4.28 10.79
N VAL A 101 -1.57 4.59 9.67
CA VAL A 101 -1.03 5.93 9.40
C VAL A 101 -2.16 6.96 9.39
N ALA A 102 -3.24 6.72 8.65
CA ALA A 102 -4.40 7.63 8.63
C ALA A 102 -4.99 7.87 10.02
N GLY A 103 -5.08 6.83 10.86
CA GLY A 103 -5.53 6.96 12.25
C GLY A 103 -4.60 7.80 13.11
N LEU A 104 -3.28 7.67 12.95
CA LEU A 104 -2.32 8.52 13.66
C LEU A 104 -2.50 10.00 13.30
N PHE A 105 -2.69 10.29 12.01
CA PHE A 105 -2.97 11.65 11.53
C PHE A 105 -4.30 12.20 12.05
N TRP A 106 -5.35 11.37 12.12
CA TRP A 106 -6.63 11.82 12.66
C TRP A 106 -6.55 12.22 14.14
N LEU A 107 -5.71 11.54 14.91
CA LEU A 107 -5.59 11.75 16.36
C LEU A 107 -4.58 12.86 16.73
N HIS A 108 -3.56 13.09 15.91
CA HIS A 108 -2.43 13.97 16.24
C HIS A 108 -2.13 15.06 15.19
N GLY A 109 -2.88 15.09 14.10
CA GLY A 109 -2.72 16.03 12.98
C GLY A 109 -3.56 17.29 13.10
#